data_AF-A0A349ZU95-F1
#
_entry.id   AF-A0A349ZU95-F1
#
_cell.length_a   1.000
_cell.length_b   1.000
_cell.length_c   1.000
_cell.angle_alpha   90.00
_cell.angle_beta   90.00
_cell.angle_gamma   90.00
#
_symmetry.space_group_name_H-M   'P 1'
#
loop_
_entity.id
_entity.type
_entity.pdbx_description
1 polymer ?
#
loop_
_entity_poly.entity_id
_entity_poly.type
_entity_poly.pdbx_seq_one_letter_code
_entity_poly.pdbx_strand_id
1 'polypeptide(L)'
;MGRDLSKAQMIVLVIACFGIFLSGFMLFKTAREYKLAEDEYAALDKFTTKVDSTALAPMSLGPVAIEEEVTEELARNYNRADFPDIDVDFDGLAEINDQVVAWLVMESVDISYPVVQNPEEGENEYYLHHTFENESNSSGCVFMDWESKPDLSGWNTFIYGHNMKNGTMFGSLKRLLREDGLYESDP
;
A
#
# COMPACT_ATOMS: atom_id res chain seq x y z
N MET A 1 54.43 26.61 7.65
CA MET A 1 54.38 27.39 6.40
C MET A 1 53.06 27.04 5.72
N GLY A 2 51.99 27.76 6.04
CA GLY A 2 50.66 27.54 5.44
C GLY A 2 50.64 28.22 4.07
N ARG A 3 50.37 27.46 3.01
CA ARG A 3 50.14 28.05 1.68
C ARG A 3 48.70 28.56 1.66
N ASP A 4 48.53 29.88 1.64
CA ASP A 4 47.22 30.49 1.48
C ASP A 4 46.62 30.09 0.12
N LEU A 5 45.35 29.70 0.14
CA LEU A 5 44.59 29.31 -1.04
C LEU A 5 44.39 30.52 -1.96
N SER A 6 44.63 30.34 -3.26
CA SER A 6 44.33 31.38 -4.23
C SER A 6 42.81 31.62 -4.30
N LYS A 7 42.41 32.81 -4.75
CA LYS A 7 40.98 33.13 -4.96
C LYS A 7 40.28 32.10 -5.85
N ALA A 8 40.97 31.59 -6.87
CA ALA A 8 40.44 30.54 -7.75
C ALA A 8 40.21 29.22 -6.99
N GLN A 9 41.16 28.82 -6.12
CA GLN A 9 41.01 27.62 -5.30
C GLN A 9 39.86 27.76 -4.29
N MET A 10 39.67 28.94 -3.68
CA MET A 10 38.52 29.18 -2.80
C MET A 10 37.18 29.07 -3.55
N ILE A 11 37.09 29.61 -4.78
CA ILE A 11 35.86 29.50 -5.59
C ILE A 11 35.52 28.04 -5.89
N VAL A 12 36.51 27.24 -6.29
CA VAL A 12 36.32 25.80 -6.56
C VAL A 12 35.84 25.07 -5.31
N LEU A 13 36.42 25.36 -4.14
CA LEU A 13 36.01 24.76 -2.87
C LEU A 13 34.56 25.12 -2.49
N VAL A 14 34.16 26.38 -2.69
CA VAL A 14 32.78 26.81 -2.40
C VAL A 14 31.78 26.08 -3.29
N ILE A 15 32.06 25.94 -4.59
CA ILE A 15 31.20 25.20 -5.52
C ILE A 15 31.12 23.72 -5.12
N ALA A 16 32.25 23.11 -4.75
CA ALA A 16 32.29 21.72 -4.29
C ALA A 16 31.50 21.52 -2.98
N CYS A 17 31.66 22.41 -2.00
CA CYS A 17 30.90 22.38 -0.76
C CYS A 17 29.40 22.56 -1.00
N PHE A 18 29.01 23.46 -1.90
CA PHE A 18 27.61 23.65 -2.28
C PHE A 18 27.03 22.39 -2.94
N GLY A 19 27.77 21.74 -3.85
CA GLY A 19 27.36 20.47 -4.45
C GLY A 19 27.18 19.35 -3.43
N ILE A 20 28.10 19.22 -2.47
CA ILE A 20 28.00 18.25 -1.36
C ILE A 20 26.79 18.56 -0.48
N PHE A 21 26.57 19.84 -0.16
CA PHE A 21 25.42 20.28 0.64
C PHE A 21 24.09 19.98 -0.06
N LEU A 22 23.97 20.30 -1.35
CA LEU A 22 22.78 19.97 -2.14
C LEU A 22 22.53 18.46 -2.18
N SER A 23 23.58 17.66 -2.41
CA SER A 23 23.48 16.20 -2.41
C SER A 23 23.01 15.67 -1.05
N GLY A 24 23.60 16.17 0.05
CA GLY A 24 23.20 15.82 1.41
C GLY A 24 21.75 16.21 1.72
N PHE A 25 21.31 17.38 1.28
CA PHE A 25 19.92 17.83 1.44
C PHE A 25 18.93 16.94 0.67
N MET A 26 19.26 16.57 -0.57
CA MET A 26 18.43 15.66 -1.37
C MET A 26 18.32 14.27 -0.73
N LEU A 27 19.44 13.70 -0.28
CA LEU A 27 19.43 12.43 0.45
C LEU A 27 18.62 12.50 1.75
N PHE A 28 18.74 13.60 2.50
CA PHE A 28 17.97 13.82 3.71
C PHE A 28 16.47 13.94 3.42
N LYS A 29 16.09 14.67 2.37
CA LYS A 29 14.68 14.77 1.93
C LYS A 29 14.12 13.39 1.62
N THR A 30 14.81 12.60 0.78
CA THR A 30 14.38 11.25 0.43
C THR A 30 14.30 10.35 1.66
N ALA A 31 15.31 10.35 2.53
CA ALA A 31 15.29 9.53 3.74
C ALA A 31 14.11 9.87 4.67
N ARG A 32 13.75 11.16 4.79
CA ARG A 32 12.57 11.58 5.56
C ARG A 32 11.26 11.12 4.93
N GLU A 33 11.16 11.18 3.61
CA GLU A 33 9.98 10.78 2.85
C GLU A 33 9.72 9.27 2.96
N TYR A 34 10.77 8.45 2.84
CA TYR A 34 10.66 7.00 3.08
C TYR A 34 10.22 6.69 4.50
N LYS A 35 10.80 7.40 5.49
CA LYS A 35 10.45 7.20 6.90
C LYS A 35 8.99 7.54 7.19
N LEU A 36 8.46 8.61 6.59
CA LEU A 36 7.04 8.98 6.75
C LEU A 36 6.12 7.83 6.33
N ALA A 37 6.35 7.25 5.15
CA ALA A 37 5.55 6.13 4.67
C ALA A 37 5.72 4.88 5.55
N GLU A 38 6.95 4.56 5.99
CA GLU A 38 7.18 3.42 6.88
C GLU A 38 6.48 3.60 8.25
N ASP A 39 6.53 4.79 8.83
CA ASP A 39 5.86 5.10 10.10
C ASP A 39 4.32 4.99 9.95
N GLU A 40 3.77 5.45 8.81
CA GLU A 40 2.35 5.33 8.45
C GLU A 40 1.92 3.85 8.33
N TYR A 41 2.70 3.02 7.60
CA TYR A 41 2.43 1.59 7.49
C TYR A 41 2.59 0.84 8.83
N ALA A 42 3.60 1.20 9.64
CA ALA A 42 3.79 0.59 10.96
C ALA A 42 2.63 0.90 11.92
N ALA A 43 1.87 1.97 11.68
CA ALA A 43 0.70 2.31 12.46
C ALA A 43 -0.56 1.55 12.04
N LEU A 44 -0.55 0.80 10.93
CA LEU A 44 -1.72 0.09 10.41
C LEU A 44 -2.21 -1.05 11.32
N ASP A 45 -1.33 -1.62 12.14
CA ASP A 45 -1.70 -2.66 13.11
C ASP A 45 -2.82 -2.20 14.07
N LYS A 46 -3.01 -0.89 14.25
CA LYS A 46 -4.10 -0.35 15.07
C LYS A 46 -5.49 -0.51 14.45
N PHE A 47 -5.57 -0.69 13.12
CA PHE A 47 -6.80 -0.86 12.36
C PHE A 47 -7.17 -2.31 12.09
N THR A 48 -6.32 -3.24 12.51
CA THR A 48 -6.55 -4.66 12.27
C THR A 48 -6.49 -5.42 13.58
N THR A 49 -7.46 -6.30 13.81
CA THR A 49 -7.41 -7.23 14.93
C THR A 49 -7.48 -8.65 14.40
N LYS A 50 -6.62 -9.51 14.95
CA LYS A 50 -6.70 -10.94 14.65
C LYS A 50 -7.93 -11.52 15.34
N VAL A 51 -8.85 -12.07 14.59
CA VAL A 51 -10.08 -12.64 15.15
C VAL A 51 -10.02 -14.16 15.08
N ASP A 52 -10.36 -14.83 16.18
CA ASP A 52 -10.53 -16.28 16.20
C ASP A 52 -11.77 -16.65 15.38
N SER A 53 -11.57 -17.24 14.19
CA SER A 53 -12.63 -17.62 13.24
C SER A 53 -13.66 -18.59 13.80
N THR A 54 -13.41 -19.22 14.95
CA THR A 54 -14.40 -20.08 15.62
C THR A 54 -15.56 -19.31 16.25
N ALA A 55 -15.46 -17.98 16.40
CA ALA A 55 -16.44 -17.15 17.11
C ALA A 55 -17.37 -16.32 16.20
N LEU A 56 -17.14 -16.29 14.88
CA LEU A 56 -17.88 -15.39 13.97
C LEU A 56 -19.04 -16.13 13.28
N ALA A 57 -20.19 -15.46 13.21
CA ALA A 57 -21.29 -15.86 12.33
C ALA A 57 -20.77 -15.95 10.88
N PRO A 58 -21.36 -16.79 10.00
CA PRO A 58 -20.97 -16.84 8.60
C PRO A 58 -20.97 -15.42 8.00
N MET A 59 -19.96 -15.10 7.18
CA MET A 59 -19.93 -13.84 6.43
C MET A 59 -21.25 -13.70 5.68
N SER A 60 -22.07 -12.72 6.06
CA SER A 60 -23.17 -12.30 5.20
C SER A 60 -22.53 -11.56 4.04
N LEU A 61 -22.41 -12.21 2.88
CA LEU A 61 -22.22 -11.46 1.65
C LEU A 61 -23.32 -10.37 1.62
N GLY A 62 -22.92 -9.12 1.45
CA GLY A 62 -23.87 -8.05 1.16
C GLY A 62 -24.68 -8.39 -0.08
N PRO A 63 -25.71 -7.60 -0.43
CA PRO A 63 -26.54 -7.87 -1.61
C PRO A 63 -25.69 -7.75 -2.89
N VAL A 64 -25.06 -8.85 -3.27
CA VAL A 64 -24.38 -9.04 -4.54
C VAL A 64 -25.48 -9.33 -5.56
N ALA A 65 -25.61 -8.47 -6.57
CA ALA A 65 -26.61 -8.60 -7.64
C ALA A 65 -26.22 -9.71 -8.64
N ILE A 66 -26.09 -10.94 -8.15
CA ILE A 66 -25.90 -12.16 -8.93
C ILE A 66 -27.14 -13.05 -8.69
N GLU A 67 -27.52 -13.87 -9.67
CA GLU A 67 -28.67 -14.79 -9.58
C GLU A 67 -28.61 -15.65 -8.30
N GLU A 68 -29.77 -15.84 -7.66
CA GLU A 68 -29.94 -16.44 -6.32
C GLU A 68 -29.22 -17.80 -6.18
N GLU A 69 -29.23 -18.61 -7.24
CA GLU A 69 -28.58 -19.92 -7.33
C GLU A 69 -27.04 -19.83 -7.28
N VAL A 70 -26.44 -18.80 -7.89
CA VAL A 70 -24.99 -18.56 -7.86
C VAL A 70 -24.56 -18.04 -6.49
N THR A 71 -25.38 -17.22 -5.82
CA THR A 71 -25.10 -16.80 -4.43
C THR A 71 -25.10 -17.98 -3.46
N GLU A 72 -26.02 -18.94 -3.61
CA GLU A 72 -26.02 -20.14 -2.76
C GLU A 72 -24.84 -21.07 -3.06
N GLU A 73 -24.42 -21.20 -4.32
CA GLU A 73 -23.21 -21.97 -4.67
C GLU A 73 -21.93 -21.29 -4.18
N LEU A 74 -21.81 -19.97 -4.35
CA LEU A 74 -20.68 -19.17 -3.87
C LEU A 74 -20.57 -19.23 -2.35
N ALA A 75 -21.68 -19.05 -1.63
CA ALA A 75 -21.73 -19.15 -0.17
C ALA A 75 -21.47 -20.58 0.34
N ARG A 76 -21.72 -21.61 -0.47
CA ARG A 76 -21.36 -23.01 -0.16
C ARG A 76 -19.90 -23.33 -0.43
N ASN A 77 -19.27 -22.66 -1.41
CA ASN A 77 -17.92 -22.95 -1.86
C ASN A 77 -16.84 -22.08 -1.19
N TYR A 78 -17.21 -20.92 -0.63
CA TYR A 78 -16.29 -20.11 0.17
C TYR A 78 -16.43 -20.46 1.65
N ASN A 79 -15.52 -21.28 2.17
CA ASN A 79 -15.47 -21.55 3.60
C ASN A 79 -14.84 -20.34 4.29
N ARG A 80 -15.42 -19.87 5.40
CA ARG A 80 -14.83 -18.77 6.18
C ARG A 80 -13.40 -19.09 6.64
N ALA A 81 -13.09 -20.37 6.81
CA ALA A 81 -11.75 -20.86 7.12
C ALA A 81 -10.71 -20.62 6.02
N ASP A 82 -11.14 -20.27 4.79
CA ASP A 82 -10.25 -20.01 3.66
C ASP A 82 -9.82 -18.52 3.59
N PHE A 83 -10.35 -17.66 4.47
CA PHE A 83 -10.00 -16.25 4.53
C PHE A 83 -9.11 -15.94 5.74
N PRO A 84 -8.22 -14.94 5.65
CA PRO A 84 -7.43 -14.48 6.79
C PRO A 84 -8.32 -14.05 7.96
N ASP A 85 -7.88 -14.41 9.16
CA ASP A 85 -8.52 -14.10 10.44
C ASP A 85 -8.28 -12.65 10.85
N ILE A 86 -8.84 -11.71 10.07
CA ILE A 86 -8.65 -10.28 10.25
C ILE A 86 -10.00 -9.56 10.32
N ASP A 87 -10.14 -8.71 11.33
CA ASP A 87 -11.21 -7.72 11.42
C ASP A 87 -10.59 -6.33 11.26
N VAL A 88 -11.18 -5.55 10.37
CA VAL A 88 -10.65 -4.27 9.91
C VAL A 88 -11.57 -3.14 10.37
N ASP A 89 -11.01 -2.17 11.07
CA ASP A 89 -11.71 -0.97 11.52
C ASP A 89 -11.86 0.04 10.37
N PHE A 90 -12.84 -0.20 9.50
CA PHE A 90 -13.15 0.68 8.38
C PHE A 90 -13.68 2.05 8.83
N ASP A 91 -14.36 2.14 9.98
CA ASP A 91 -14.84 3.42 10.52
C ASP A 91 -13.65 4.31 10.89
N GLY A 92 -12.65 3.76 11.60
CA GLY A 92 -11.42 4.46 11.94
C GLY A 92 -10.57 4.83 10.72
N LEU A 93 -10.54 3.98 9.69
CA LEU A 93 -9.87 4.29 8.42
C LEU A 93 -10.58 5.43 7.67
N ALA A 94 -11.92 5.43 7.64
CA ALA A 94 -12.71 6.46 6.98
C ALA A 94 -12.58 7.84 7.65
N GLU A 95 -12.32 7.90 8.96
CA GLU A 95 -11.99 9.15 9.66
C GLU A 95 -10.67 9.78 9.19
N ILE A 96 -9.74 8.96 8.71
CA ILE A 96 -8.44 9.41 8.17
C ILE A 96 -8.56 9.74 6.69
N ASN A 97 -9.14 8.83 5.91
CA ASN A 97 -9.37 9.01 4.48
C ASN A 97 -10.67 8.31 4.09
N ASP A 98 -11.65 9.10 3.66
CA ASP A 98 -12.96 8.61 3.20
C ASP A 98 -12.90 7.89 1.84
N GLN A 99 -11.73 7.87 1.21
CA GLN A 99 -11.45 7.16 -0.04
C GLN A 99 -10.93 5.73 0.18
N VAL A 100 -10.84 5.23 1.41
CA VAL A 100 -10.54 3.82 1.68
C VAL A 100 -11.73 2.96 1.30
N VAL A 101 -11.52 2.04 0.35
CA VAL A 101 -12.58 1.19 -0.23
C VAL A 101 -12.45 -0.29 0.14
N ALA A 102 -11.25 -0.74 0.50
CA ALA A 102 -11.00 -2.13 0.87
C ALA A 102 -9.74 -2.28 1.73
N TRP A 103 -9.51 -3.51 2.18
CA TRP A 103 -8.26 -3.94 2.80
C TRP A 103 -7.71 -5.14 2.02
N LEU A 104 -6.45 -5.08 1.61
CA LEU A 104 -5.80 -6.14 0.83
C LEU A 104 -4.87 -6.94 1.75
N VAL A 105 -5.10 -8.26 1.84
CA VAL A 105 -4.25 -9.19 2.58
C VAL A 105 -3.72 -10.27 1.65
N MET A 106 -2.43 -10.60 1.79
CA MET A 106 -1.79 -11.79 1.23
C MET A 106 -0.69 -12.21 2.20
N GLU A 107 -0.94 -13.25 2.99
CA GLU A 107 -0.07 -13.64 4.11
C GLU A 107 1.26 -14.20 3.63
N SER A 108 1.26 -14.95 2.53
CA SER A 108 2.47 -15.55 1.93
C SER A 108 3.57 -14.54 1.58
N VAL A 109 3.21 -13.30 1.29
CA VAL A 109 4.14 -12.22 0.89
C VAL A 109 4.06 -10.97 1.76
N ASP A 110 3.51 -11.09 2.97
CA ASP A 110 3.46 -10.03 3.98
C ASP A 110 2.77 -8.75 3.47
N ILE A 111 1.69 -8.89 2.69
CA ILE A 111 0.85 -7.78 2.23
C ILE A 111 -0.34 -7.67 3.18
N SER A 112 -0.51 -6.49 3.78
CA SER A 112 -1.68 -6.12 4.58
C SER A 112 -1.78 -4.59 4.57
N TYR A 113 -2.57 -4.04 3.64
CA TYR A 113 -2.64 -2.59 3.40
C TYR A 113 -4.08 -2.12 3.13
N PRO A 114 -4.43 -0.87 3.50
CA PRO A 114 -5.64 -0.24 3.02
C PRO A 114 -5.53 -0.03 1.51
N VAL A 115 -6.67 -0.16 0.82
CA VAL A 115 -6.80 0.16 -0.60
C VAL A 115 -7.66 1.41 -0.70
N VAL A 116 -7.09 2.45 -1.29
CA VAL A 116 -7.79 3.72 -1.56
C VAL A 116 -8.22 3.82 -3.01
N GLN A 117 -9.24 4.63 -3.30
CA GLN A 117 -9.66 4.89 -4.67
C GLN A 117 -10.00 6.36 -4.85
N ASN A 118 -9.35 7.02 -5.82
CA ASN A 118 -9.72 8.38 -6.18
C ASN A 118 -11.05 8.35 -6.96
N PRO A 119 -12.11 9.04 -6.49
CA PRO A 119 -13.40 9.04 -7.18
C PRO A 119 -13.43 9.98 -8.40
N GLU A 120 -12.38 10.77 -8.65
CA GLU A 120 -12.31 11.66 -9.81
C GLU A 120 -12.20 10.87 -11.13
N GLU A 121 -13.10 11.18 -12.07
CA GLU A 121 -13.17 10.50 -13.37
C GLU A 121 -11.86 10.61 -14.14
N GLY A 122 -11.28 9.46 -14.52
CA GLY A 122 -10.03 9.39 -15.28
C GLY A 122 -8.76 9.53 -14.43
N GLU A 123 -8.85 9.55 -13.10
CA GLU A 123 -7.70 9.82 -12.23
C GLU A 123 -7.17 8.53 -11.56
N ASN A 124 -5.98 8.09 -12.01
CA ASN A 124 -5.19 7.01 -11.39
C ASN A 124 -3.78 7.47 -10.97
N GLU A 125 -3.49 8.77 -11.01
CA GLU A 125 -2.15 9.32 -10.76
C GLU A 125 -1.98 9.84 -9.33
N TYR A 126 -3.04 10.28 -8.67
CA TYR A 126 -2.97 10.91 -7.36
C TYR A 126 -2.23 10.03 -6.35
N TYR A 127 -2.66 8.78 -6.18
CA TYR A 127 -2.08 7.84 -5.22
C TYR A 127 -0.76 7.20 -5.67
N LEU A 128 -0.26 7.51 -6.88
CA LEU A 128 1.13 7.23 -7.24
C LEU A 128 2.11 8.09 -6.44
N HIS A 129 1.66 9.26 -5.98
CA HIS A 129 2.49 10.28 -5.33
C HIS A 129 1.92 10.79 -3.99
N HIS A 130 0.95 10.07 -3.44
CA HIS A 130 0.36 10.34 -2.13
C HIS A 130 0.20 9.04 -1.34
N THR A 131 0.40 9.11 -0.03
CA THR A 131 0.11 8.01 0.89
C THR A 131 -1.40 7.85 1.10
N PHE A 132 -1.82 6.84 1.88
CA PHE A 132 -3.26 6.64 2.11
C PHE A 132 -3.84 7.73 3.02
N GLU A 133 -3.00 8.42 3.81
CA GLU A 133 -3.40 9.61 4.58
C GLU A 133 -3.45 10.91 3.73
N ASN A 134 -3.33 10.82 2.39
CA ASN A 134 -3.28 11.95 1.45
C ASN A 134 -2.01 12.83 1.56
N GLU A 135 -0.95 12.33 2.20
CA GLU A 135 0.32 13.04 2.33
C GLU A 135 1.21 12.84 1.10
N SER A 136 1.82 13.91 0.59
CA SER A 136 2.68 13.81 -0.60
C SER A 136 3.90 12.93 -0.36
N ASN A 137 4.01 11.84 -1.12
CA ASN A 137 5.07 10.85 -1.00
C ASN A 137 5.28 10.08 -2.31
N SER A 138 6.52 10.04 -2.80
CA SER A 138 6.92 9.31 -4.00
C SER A 138 6.77 7.79 -3.91
N SER A 139 6.60 7.24 -2.70
CA SER A 139 6.32 5.83 -2.47
C SER A 139 4.85 5.46 -2.71
N GLY A 140 3.96 6.47 -2.79
CA GLY A 140 2.53 6.28 -2.98
C GLY A 140 1.87 5.38 -1.93
N CYS A 141 0.74 4.78 -2.31
CA CYS A 141 0.05 3.74 -1.55
C CYS A 141 -0.51 2.63 -2.47
N VAL A 142 -1.26 1.67 -1.89
CA VAL A 142 -2.01 0.67 -2.66
C VAL A 142 -3.34 1.30 -3.02
N PHE A 143 -3.68 1.35 -4.31
CA PHE A 143 -4.88 2.03 -4.77
C PHE A 143 -5.61 1.25 -5.86
N MET A 144 -6.92 1.44 -5.93
CA MET A 144 -7.81 0.84 -6.93
C MET A 144 -7.93 1.76 -8.15
N ASP A 145 -8.03 1.17 -9.33
CA ASP A 145 -8.34 1.86 -10.57
C ASP A 145 -9.68 2.62 -10.49
N TRP A 146 -9.76 3.83 -11.04
CA TRP A 146 -10.96 4.67 -10.97
C TRP A 146 -12.20 4.05 -11.67
N GLU A 147 -12.04 3.19 -12.68
CA GLU A 147 -13.16 2.50 -13.35
C GLU A 147 -13.64 1.26 -12.58
N SER A 148 -12.82 0.74 -11.65
CA SER A 148 -13.21 -0.40 -10.83
C SER A 148 -14.33 0.00 -9.87
N LYS A 149 -15.26 -0.92 -9.61
CA LYS A 149 -16.35 -0.61 -8.68
C LYS A 149 -15.83 -0.65 -7.22
N PRO A 150 -16.04 0.40 -6.42
CA PRO A 150 -15.55 0.46 -5.03
C PRO A 150 -16.06 -0.69 -4.15
N ASP A 151 -17.26 -1.19 -4.45
CA ASP A 151 -17.92 -2.30 -3.73
C ASP A 151 -17.45 -3.69 -4.18
N LEU A 152 -16.42 -3.77 -5.04
CA LEU A 152 -15.89 -5.00 -5.62
C LEU A 152 -16.90 -5.83 -6.42
N SER A 153 -18.06 -5.26 -6.79
CA SER A 153 -19.08 -5.92 -7.64
C SER A 153 -18.76 -5.86 -9.13
N GLY A 154 -17.57 -5.37 -9.49
CA GLY A 154 -17.05 -5.36 -10.84
C GLY A 154 -16.67 -6.77 -11.31
N TRP A 155 -16.59 -6.98 -12.62
CA TRP A 155 -16.11 -8.27 -13.14
C TRP A 155 -14.60 -8.41 -12.97
N ASN A 156 -13.89 -7.29 -13.06
CA ASN A 156 -12.47 -7.19 -12.79
C ASN A 156 -12.24 -5.95 -11.92
N THR A 157 -11.40 -6.10 -10.90
CA THR A 157 -10.91 -4.99 -10.08
C THR A 157 -9.42 -4.90 -10.27
N PHE A 158 -8.93 -3.73 -10.68
CA PHE A 158 -7.50 -3.48 -10.83
C PHE A 158 -6.99 -2.73 -9.60
N ILE A 159 -5.97 -3.30 -8.97
CA ILE A 159 -5.28 -2.71 -7.82
C ILE A 159 -3.82 -2.48 -8.21
N TYR A 160 -3.33 -1.29 -7.93
CA TYR A 160 -1.97 -0.84 -8.20
C TYR A 160 -1.20 -0.60 -6.91
N GLY A 161 0.11 -0.71 -7.00
CA GLY A 161 1.02 -0.44 -5.90
C GLY A 161 2.47 -0.45 -6.41
N HIS A 162 3.33 0.35 -5.79
CA HIS A 162 4.73 0.46 -6.21
C HIS A 162 5.51 -0.84 -5.94
N ASN A 163 6.42 -1.18 -6.86
CA ASN A 163 7.38 -2.28 -6.68
C ASN A 163 8.59 -1.79 -5.87
N MET A 164 8.43 -1.72 -4.55
CA MET A 164 9.45 -1.16 -3.67
C MET A 164 10.66 -2.11 -3.50
N LYS A 165 11.86 -1.52 -3.43
CA LYS A 165 13.11 -2.28 -3.27
C LYS A 165 13.25 -2.92 -1.89
N ASN A 166 12.75 -2.26 -0.85
CA ASN A 166 12.71 -2.77 0.53
C ASN A 166 11.66 -3.88 0.73
N GLY A 167 10.80 -4.13 -0.27
CA GLY A 167 9.80 -5.19 -0.23
C GLY A 167 8.41 -4.77 0.27
N THR A 168 8.23 -3.53 0.71
CA THR A 168 6.90 -3.00 1.06
C THR A 168 6.01 -2.88 -0.18
N MET A 169 4.71 -2.63 0.02
CA MET A 169 3.73 -2.48 -1.06
C MET A 169 3.71 -3.74 -1.94
N PHE A 170 3.78 -3.59 -3.26
CA PHE A 170 3.88 -4.71 -4.20
C PHE A 170 5.33 -5.13 -4.47
N GLY A 171 6.29 -4.58 -3.72
CA GLY A 171 7.68 -4.99 -3.78
C GLY A 171 7.90 -6.45 -3.39
N SER A 172 7.03 -7.03 -2.57
CA SER A 172 7.08 -8.43 -2.13
C SER A 172 6.50 -9.41 -3.14
N LEU A 173 5.64 -8.99 -4.08
CA LEU A 173 5.02 -9.87 -5.10
C LEU A 173 6.05 -10.61 -5.96
N LYS A 174 7.26 -10.07 -6.12
CA LYS A 174 8.37 -10.75 -6.81
C LYS A 174 8.80 -12.06 -6.14
N ARG A 175 8.44 -12.29 -4.87
CA ARG A 175 8.70 -13.54 -4.13
C ARG A 175 7.88 -14.69 -4.71
N LEU A 176 6.64 -14.44 -5.13
CA LEU A 176 5.78 -15.45 -5.78
C LEU A 176 6.43 -16.09 -7.03
N LEU A 177 7.29 -15.34 -7.72
CA LEU A 177 8.01 -15.82 -8.91
C LEU A 177 9.37 -16.47 -8.59
N ARG A 178 9.91 -16.26 -7.39
CA ARG A 178 11.29 -16.64 -7.03
C ARG A 178 11.36 -17.76 -6.00
N GLU A 179 10.35 -17.88 -5.17
CA GLU A 179 10.25 -18.86 -4.10
C GLU A 179 9.32 -19.99 -4.58
N ASP A 180 9.93 -21.11 -4.98
CA ASP A 180 9.18 -22.31 -5.41
C ASP A 180 8.26 -22.76 -4.27
N GLY A 181 6.98 -23.02 -4.57
CA GLY A 181 6.02 -23.49 -3.56
C GLY A 181 5.22 -22.39 -2.85
N LEU A 182 5.59 -21.10 -3.01
CA LEU A 182 4.99 -20.02 -2.21
C LEU A 182 3.53 -19.77 -2.57
N TYR A 183 3.19 -19.77 -3.87
CA TYR A 183 1.81 -19.58 -4.31
C TYR A 183 0.95 -20.82 -3.98
N GLU A 184 1.53 -22.02 -3.93
CA GLU A 184 0.77 -23.22 -3.53
C GLU A 184 0.42 -23.23 -2.05
N SER A 185 1.15 -22.48 -1.22
CA SER A 185 0.91 -22.41 0.23
C SER A 185 -0.23 -21.48 0.64
N ASP A 186 -0.62 -20.56 -0.25
CA ASP A 186 -1.63 -19.51 -0.05
C ASP A 186 -2.15 -19.05 -1.43
N PRO A 187 -3.02 -19.85 -2.08
CA PRO A 187 -3.40 -19.72 -3.49
C PRO A 187 -4.42 -18.61 -3.79
#